data_AF-A0A1X0NQP4-F1
#
_entry.id   AF-A0A1X0NQP4-F1
#
_cell.length_a   1.000
_cell.length_b   1.000
_cell.length_c   1.000
_cell.angle_alpha   90.00
_cell.angle_beta   90.00
_cell.angle_gamma   90.00
#
_symmetry.space_group_name_H-M   'P 1'
#
loop_
_entity.id
_entity.type
_entity.pdbx_description
1 polymer ?
#
loop_
_entity_poly.entity_id
_entity_poly.type
_entity_poly.pdbx_seq_one_letter_code
_entity_poly.pdbx_strand_id
1 'polypeptide(L)'
;MDFDVSTPSVTEALGDLQLRMQSLQEDRELYRALEEKACTNFERHRAELTLLLQKERAIHAAAEDRLRRELQQLLAENETTRIQLARQRKEQQTQMREELLLRQEQLEKNEAEMMGKLSELREQYNAERTETDLAQQEKMWHELQLREVLDRQRTLNTKHQQLVREMEEIQKEQEQQQQRDKRGGGGSCGRRHSPSFFIEKVFLPSGPPDQCHTTTPSSHHIAAIVSTVERQNCYKPRTYYRRHGVISPMDVRLGSPTLVKNAFEMRRPPPLLTNLSSSSLLPGEMVTTTTKRGGCGHESFSRKEGIIPLQRLTVNSSTATGGSGRVVTNSARHLSALCRSLLREILQLRKEYREYTTALNDPSVDSVEVSRRMRSIMTDLDRKVHQLRSLRQQQAQVEDKLRLHDVLMEIAAENNYCEAIYSDLLELIRS
;
A
#
# COMPACT_ATOMS: atom_id res chain seq x y z
N MET A 1 85.19 23.36 95.14
CA MET A 1 84.00 22.50 94.90
C MET A 1 84.47 21.11 95.17
N ASP A 2 84.57 20.80 96.45
CA ASP A 2 85.28 19.62 96.91
C ASP A 2 84.27 18.49 96.90
N PHE A 3 84.46 17.54 95.99
CA PHE A 3 83.63 16.35 95.93
C PHE A 3 83.99 15.49 97.14
N ASP A 4 83.03 15.33 98.04
CA ASP A 4 83.15 14.42 99.18
C ASP A 4 83.21 12.98 98.65
N VAL A 5 84.42 12.46 98.44
CA VAL A 5 84.67 11.07 98.01
C VAL A 5 84.49 10.13 99.21
N SER A 6 83.29 10.17 99.80
CA SER A 6 82.84 9.23 100.81
C SER A 6 82.64 7.86 100.15
N THR A 7 83.37 6.86 100.62
CA THR A 7 83.26 5.46 100.17
C THR A 7 81.83 4.92 100.03
N PRO A 8 80.83 5.22 100.91
CA PRO A 8 79.45 4.77 100.70
C PRO A 8 78.79 5.33 99.43
N SER A 9 79.08 6.58 99.04
CA SER A 9 78.46 7.20 97.85
C SER A 9 78.90 6.53 96.55
N VAL A 10 80.15 6.05 96.49
CA VAL A 10 80.67 5.31 95.34
C VAL A 10 80.02 3.93 95.25
N THR A 11 79.78 3.25 96.38
CA THR A 11 79.10 1.94 96.38
C THR A 11 77.62 2.03 96.00
N GLU A 12 76.93 3.10 96.40
CA GLU A 12 75.54 3.37 96.01
C GLU A 12 75.44 3.65 94.50
N ALA A 13 76.30 4.54 93.98
CA ALA A 13 76.35 4.84 92.54
C ALA A 13 76.71 3.62 91.66
N LEU A 14 77.54 2.69 92.16
CA LEU A 14 77.83 1.43 91.47
C LEU A 14 76.64 0.45 91.52
N GLY A 15 75.90 0.41 92.63
CA GLY A 15 74.67 -0.36 92.75
C GLY A 15 73.59 0.14 91.77
N ASP A 16 73.37 1.45 91.71
CA ASP A 16 72.46 2.09 90.76
C ASP A 16 72.87 1.82 89.30
N LEU A 17 74.16 1.88 89.00
CA LEU A 17 74.67 1.54 87.67
C LEU A 17 74.40 0.06 87.33
N GLN A 18 74.59 -0.86 88.27
CA GLN A 18 74.32 -2.28 88.08
C GLN A 18 72.83 -2.55 87.86
N LEU A 19 71.94 -1.95 88.66
CA LEU A 19 70.48 -2.02 88.47
C LEU A 19 70.07 -1.44 87.12
N ARG A 20 70.65 -0.32 86.71
CA ARG A 20 70.39 0.29 85.40
C ARG A 20 70.89 -0.57 84.24
N MET A 21 72.03 -1.26 84.40
CA MET A 21 72.50 -2.23 83.41
C MET A 21 71.57 -3.44 83.30
N GLN A 22 71.03 -3.94 84.41
CA GLN A 22 70.03 -5.02 84.41
C GLN A 22 68.73 -4.58 83.72
N SER A 23 68.18 -3.42 84.09
CA SER A 23 66.99 -2.85 83.44
C SER A 23 67.19 -2.65 81.93
N LEU A 24 68.35 -2.14 81.48
CA LEU A 24 68.65 -2.01 80.04
C LEU A 24 68.81 -3.37 79.34
N GLN A 25 69.18 -4.43 80.05
CA GLN A 25 69.23 -5.78 79.50
C GLN A 25 67.83 -6.38 79.40
N GLU A 26 66.97 -6.22 80.41
CA GLU A 26 65.56 -6.62 80.39
C GLU A 26 64.80 -5.91 79.26
N ASP A 27 64.98 -4.60 79.10
CA ASP A 27 64.42 -3.83 77.98
C ASP A 27 64.89 -4.39 76.63
N ARG A 28 66.18 -4.73 76.49
CA ARG A 28 66.72 -5.30 75.26
C ARG A 28 66.10 -6.67 74.95
N GLU A 29 65.88 -7.51 75.96
CA GLU A 29 65.21 -8.81 75.80
C GLU A 29 63.72 -8.64 75.46
N LEU A 30 63.04 -7.66 76.06
CA LEU A 30 61.67 -7.28 75.72
C LEU A 30 61.54 -6.79 74.26
N TYR A 31 62.40 -5.86 73.83
CA TYR A 31 62.39 -5.36 72.45
C TYR A 31 62.68 -6.49 71.44
N ARG A 32 63.58 -7.41 71.76
CA ARG A 32 63.84 -8.61 70.93
C ARG A 32 62.61 -9.50 70.82
N ALA A 33 61.94 -9.80 71.94
CA ALA A 33 60.71 -10.60 71.94
C ALA A 33 59.55 -9.90 71.22
N LEU A 34 59.50 -8.56 71.22
CA LEU A 34 58.55 -7.77 70.43
C LEU A 34 58.88 -7.80 68.93
N GLU A 35 60.16 -7.73 68.56
CA GLU A 35 60.64 -7.86 67.18
C GLU A 35 60.30 -9.25 66.61
N GLU A 36 60.57 -10.33 67.34
CA GLU A 36 60.21 -11.71 66.95
C GLU A 36 58.68 -11.89 66.79
N LYS A 37 57.87 -11.31 67.68
CA LYS A 37 56.41 -11.28 67.56
C LYS A 37 55.93 -10.44 66.38
N ALA A 38 56.59 -9.33 66.07
CA ALA A 38 56.25 -8.50 64.91
C ALA A 38 56.56 -9.25 63.61
N CYS A 39 57.76 -9.84 63.48
CA CYS A 39 58.17 -10.63 62.32
C CYS A 39 57.23 -11.81 62.05
N THR A 40 56.92 -12.61 63.07
CA THR A 40 55.98 -13.74 62.94
C THR A 40 54.56 -13.30 62.55
N ASN A 41 54.08 -12.16 63.06
CA ASN A 41 52.80 -11.58 62.63
C ASN A 41 52.84 -11.06 61.18
N PHE A 42 53.93 -10.41 60.75
CA PHE A 42 54.09 -9.96 59.35
C PHE A 42 54.16 -11.15 58.38
N GLU A 43 54.87 -12.21 58.73
CA GLU A 43 54.90 -13.46 57.94
C GLU A 43 53.53 -14.11 57.84
N ARG A 44 52.79 -14.16 58.95
CA ARG A 44 51.41 -14.65 58.98
C ARG A 44 50.50 -13.82 58.06
N HIS A 45 50.51 -12.50 58.17
CA HIS A 45 49.69 -11.64 57.32
C HIS A 45 50.10 -11.71 55.84
N ARG A 46 51.39 -11.89 55.54
CA ARG A 46 51.86 -12.15 54.18
C ARG A 46 51.32 -13.47 53.62
N ALA A 47 51.29 -14.53 54.44
CA ALA A 47 50.70 -15.82 54.06
C ALA A 47 49.17 -15.72 53.87
N GLU A 48 48.47 -15.06 54.79
CA GLU A 48 47.01 -14.81 54.70
C GLU A 48 46.65 -14.01 53.43
N LEU A 49 47.38 -12.93 53.12
CA LEU A 49 47.20 -12.15 51.89
C LEU A 49 47.47 -12.98 50.63
N THR A 50 48.53 -13.80 50.64
CA THR A 50 48.85 -14.70 49.51
C THR A 50 47.73 -15.71 49.27
N LEU A 51 47.16 -16.27 50.34
CA LEU A 51 46.02 -17.20 50.26
C LEU A 51 44.75 -16.51 49.76
N LEU A 52 44.48 -15.27 50.18
CA LEU A 52 43.34 -14.48 49.68
C LEU A 52 43.46 -14.21 48.18
N LEU A 53 44.63 -13.78 47.70
CA LEU A 53 44.90 -13.58 46.26
C LEU A 53 44.78 -14.88 45.45
N GLN A 54 45.16 -16.03 46.02
CA GLN A 54 44.94 -17.33 45.37
C GLN A 54 43.45 -17.70 45.29
N LYS A 55 42.68 -17.45 46.37
CA LYS A 55 41.22 -17.68 46.38
C LYS A 55 40.48 -16.76 45.41
N GLU A 56 40.87 -15.49 45.33
CA GLU A 56 40.33 -14.52 44.37
C GLU A 56 40.54 -14.98 42.93
N ARG A 57 41.78 -15.38 42.57
CA ARG A 57 42.09 -15.97 41.25
C ARG A 57 41.27 -17.21 40.95
N ALA A 58 41.08 -18.10 41.94
CA ALA A 58 40.27 -19.31 41.78
C ALA A 58 38.78 -18.99 41.55
N ILE A 59 38.23 -17.98 42.25
CA ILE A 59 36.86 -17.49 42.04
C ILE A 59 36.69 -16.90 40.63
N HIS A 60 37.65 -16.10 40.17
CA HIS A 60 37.62 -15.55 38.80
C HIS A 60 37.70 -16.63 37.73
N ALA A 61 38.61 -17.60 37.86
CA ALA A 61 38.70 -18.73 36.93
C ALA A 61 37.39 -19.54 36.88
N ALA A 62 36.80 -19.85 38.04
CA ALA A 62 35.51 -20.55 38.11
C ALA A 62 34.34 -19.75 37.50
N ALA A 63 34.35 -18.42 37.64
CA ALA A 63 33.37 -17.54 37.01
C ALA A 63 33.56 -17.47 35.48
N GLU A 64 34.78 -17.37 34.98
CA GLU A 64 35.08 -17.45 33.55
C GLU A 64 34.64 -18.78 32.95
N ASP A 65 34.97 -19.91 33.59
CA ASP A 65 34.58 -21.24 33.09
C ASP A 65 33.06 -21.48 33.17
N ARG A 66 32.35 -20.79 34.06
CA ARG A 66 30.88 -20.73 34.03
C ARG A 66 30.38 -19.95 32.81
N LEU A 67 30.88 -18.74 32.58
CA LEU A 67 30.49 -17.91 31.44
C LEU A 67 30.83 -18.57 30.09
N ARG A 68 31.94 -19.30 29.99
CA ARG A 68 32.30 -20.10 28.81
C ARG A 68 31.28 -21.20 28.52
N ARG A 69 30.79 -21.90 29.55
CA ARG A 69 29.74 -22.93 29.42
C ARG A 69 28.39 -22.32 29.03
N GLU A 70 27.99 -21.22 29.68
CA GLU A 70 26.76 -20.49 29.33
C GLU A 70 26.79 -19.98 27.88
N LEU A 71 27.94 -19.47 27.42
CA LEU A 71 28.15 -19.06 26.02
C LEU A 71 28.06 -20.25 25.04
N GLN A 72 28.70 -21.38 25.36
CA GLN A 72 28.63 -22.59 24.53
C GLN A 72 27.20 -23.14 24.43
N GLN A 73 26.45 -23.14 25.53
CA GLN A 73 25.04 -23.52 25.55
C GLN A 73 24.21 -22.59 24.65
N LEU A 74 24.34 -21.27 24.81
CA LEU A 74 23.62 -20.28 24.00
C LEU A 74 23.97 -20.38 22.51
N LEU A 75 25.20 -20.75 22.15
CA LEU A 75 25.59 -20.99 20.75
C LEU A 75 24.90 -22.25 20.19
N ALA A 76 24.85 -23.36 20.94
CA ALA A 76 24.13 -24.57 20.53
C ALA A 76 22.60 -24.33 20.40
N GLU A 77 22.01 -23.55 21.32
CA GLU A 77 20.62 -23.10 21.23
C GLU A 77 20.39 -22.20 19.99
N ASN A 78 21.36 -21.35 19.63
CA ASN A 78 21.30 -20.55 18.40
C ASN A 78 21.41 -21.41 17.12
N GLU A 79 22.24 -22.45 17.13
CA GLU A 79 22.38 -23.37 16.00
C GLU A 79 21.11 -24.21 15.79
N THR A 80 20.58 -24.81 16.86
CA THR A 80 19.31 -25.56 16.80
C THR A 80 18.13 -24.71 16.32
N THR A 81 17.97 -23.49 16.84
CA THR A 81 16.92 -22.56 16.37
C THR A 81 17.13 -22.11 14.92
N ARG A 82 18.38 -21.89 14.47
CA ARG A 82 18.68 -21.65 13.04
C ARG A 82 18.30 -22.84 12.15
N ILE A 83 18.58 -24.07 12.58
CA ILE A 83 18.22 -25.29 11.83
C ILE A 83 16.69 -25.42 11.74
N GLN A 84 15.96 -25.16 12.83
CA GLN A 84 14.50 -25.13 12.83
C GLN A 84 13.93 -24.08 11.87
N LEU A 85 14.45 -22.84 11.89
CA LEU A 85 14.04 -21.79 10.97
C LEU A 85 14.36 -22.12 9.50
N ALA A 86 15.51 -22.75 9.23
CA ALA A 86 15.87 -23.20 7.88
C ALA A 86 14.93 -24.31 7.39
N ARG A 87 14.54 -25.23 8.27
CA ARG A 87 13.56 -26.28 7.99
C ARG A 87 12.17 -25.69 7.69
N GLN A 88 11.65 -24.82 8.55
CA GLN A 88 10.35 -24.16 8.34
C GLN A 88 10.31 -23.35 7.03
N ARG A 89 11.38 -22.63 6.69
CA ARG A 89 11.47 -21.92 5.40
C ARG A 89 11.44 -22.86 4.20
N LYS A 90 12.07 -24.04 4.31
CA LYS A 90 12.03 -25.06 3.26
C LYS A 90 10.64 -25.65 3.12
N GLU A 91 9.97 -25.97 4.23
CA GLU A 91 8.60 -26.50 4.26
C GLU A 91 7.59 -25.50 3.69
N GLN A 92 7.69 -24.21 4.05
CA GLN A 92 6.91 -23.12 3.43
C GLN A 92 7.21 -22.97 1.94
N GLN A 93 8.47 -23.07 1.52
CA GLN A 93 8.83 -22.98 0.11
C GLN A 93 8.29 -24.16 -0.72
N THR A 94 8.22 -25.36 -0.16
CA THR A 94 7.57 -26.51 -0.83
C THR A 94 6.06 -26.33 -0.90
N GLN A 95 5.40 -25.92 0.18
CA GLN A 95 3.96 -25.63 0.20
C GLN A 95 3.58 -24.57 -0.84
N MET A 96 4.28 -23.43 -0.87
CA MET A 96 4.05 -22.37 -1.87
C MET A 96 4.24 -22.86 -3.32
N ARG A 97 5.15 -23.81 -3.56
CA ARG A 97 5.36 -24.40 -4.90
C ARG A 97 4.23 -25.36 -5.27
N GLU A 98 3.77 -26.18 -4.34
CA GLU A 98 2.65 -27.10 -4.51
C GLU A 98 1.35 -26.32 -4.76
N GLU A 99 1.08 -25.26 -4.00
CA GLU A 99 -0.06 -24.36 -4.22
C GLU A 99 -0.02 -23.66 -5.59
N LEU A 100 1.15 -23.19 -6.03
CA LEU A 100 1.32 -22.59 -7.36
C LEU A 100 1.09 -23.60 -8.49
N LEU A 101 1.57 -24.83 -8.35
CA LEU A 101 1.33 -25.90 -9.34
C LEU A 101 -0.15 -26.28 -9.40
N LEU A 102 -0.82 -26.47 -8.25
CA LEU A 102 -2.25 -26.74 -8.20
C LEU A 102 -3.07 -25.62 -8.84
N ARG A 103 -2.69 -24.36 -8.60
CA ARG A 103 -3.35 -23.20 -9.22
C ARG A 103 -3.08 -23.12 -10.72
N GLN A 104 -1.89 -23.48 -11.18
CA GLN A 104 -1.57 -23.57 -12.61
C GLN A 104 -2.42 -24.66 -13.29
N GLU A 105 -2.46 -25.88 -12.73
CA GLU A 105 -3.31 -26.95 -13.26
C GLU A 105 -4.79 -26.56 -13.31
N GLN A 106 -5.27 -25.80 -12.32
CA GLN A 106 -6.66 -25.31 -12.33
C GLN A 106 -6.90 -24.28 -13.43
N LEU A 107 -5.93 -23.37 -13.68
CA LEU A 107 -6.01 -22.43 -14.79
C LEU A 107 -5.98 -23.14 -16.14
N GLU A 108 -5.10 -24.12 -16.33
CA GLU A 108 -5.02 -24.93 -17.55
C GLU A 108 -6.32 -25.72 -17.82
N LYS A 109 -6.94 -26.28 -16.77
CA LYS A 109 -8.26 -26.94 -16.87
C LYS A 109 -9.36 -25.96 -17.26
N ASN A 110 -9.40 -24.77 -16.65
CA ASN A 110 -10.38 -23.72 -16.97
C ASN A 110 -10.17 -23.18 -18.40
N GLU A 111 -8.93 -23.00 -18.84
CA GLU A 111 -8.59 -22.57 -20.19
C GLU A 111 -9.03 -23.61 -21.22
N ALA A 112 -8.76 -24.90 -20.98
CA ALA A 112 -9.23 -25.99 -21.83
C ALA A 112 -10.77 -26.05 -21.93
N GLU A 113 -11.49 -25.86 -20.80
CA GLU A 113 -12.95 -25.80 -20.79
C GLU A 113 -13.49 -24.60 -21.60
N MET A 114 -12.88 -23.43 -21.44
CA MET A 114 -13.25 -22.23 -22.20
C MET A 114 -12.94 -22.37 -23.69
N MET A 115 -11.81 -22.97 -24.05
CA MET A 115 -11.46 -23.28 -25.44
C MET A 115 -12.44 -24.28 -26.06
N GLY A 116 -12.89 -25.29 -25.30
CA GLY A 116 -13.95 -26.22 -25.72
C GLY A 116 -15.25 -25.50 -26.07
N LYS A 117 -15.74 -24.63 -25.16
CA LYS A 117 -16.94 -23.80 -25.40
C LYS A 117 -16.79 -22.86 -26.59
N LEU A 118 -15.60 -22.30 -26.81
CA LEU A 118 -15.32 -21.47 -27.98
C LEU A 118 -15.32 -22.27 -29.29
N SER A 119 -14.86 -23.53 -29.30
CA SER A 119 -15.04 -24.41 -30.46
C SER A 119 -16.50 -24.76 -30.71
N GLU A 120 -17.27 -25.11 -29.67
CA GLU A 120 -18.71 -25.42 -29.78
C GLU A 120 -19.51 -24.25 -30.34
N LEU A 121 -19.31 -23.03 -29.82
CA LEU A 121 -19.94 -21.81 -30.33
C LEU A 121 -19.55 -21.51 -31.79
N ARG A 122 -18.30 -21.81 -32.17
CA ARG A 122 -17.83 -21.62 -33.55
C ARG A 122 -18.44 -22.64 -34.50
N GLU A 123 -18.64 -23.88 -34.06
CA GLU A 123 -19.35 -24.91 -34.82
C GLU A 123 -20.83 -24.57 -34.98
N GLN A 124 -21.50 -24.10 -33.92
CA GLN A 124 -22.88 -23.60 -33.96
C GLN A 124 -23.02 -22.42 -34.95
N TYR A 125 -22.17 -21.40 -34.85
CA TYR A 125 -22.17 -20.26 -35.77
C TYR A 125 -21.92 -20.69 -37.23
N ASN A 126 -21.03 -21.65 -37.47
CA ASN A 126 -20.80 -22.18 -38.81
C ASN A 126 -22.03 -22.95 -39.33
N ALA A 127 -22.71 -23.71 -38.48
CA ALA A 127 -23.93 -24.43 -38.83
C ALA A 127 -25.07 -23.46 -39.18
N GLU A 128 -25.38 -22.50 -38.30
CA GLU A 128 -26.35 -21.42 -38.55
C GLU A 128 -26.03 -20.68 -39.85
N ARG A 129 -24.75 -20.35 -40.09
CA ARG A 129 -24.33 -19.73 -41.34
C ARG A 129 -24.65 -20.60 -42.55
N THR A 130 -24.33 -21.89 -42.52
CA THR A 130 -24.66 -22.81 -43.63
C THR A 130 -26.17 -22.95 -43.84
N GLU A 131 -26.98 -22.93 -42.78
CA GLU A 131 -28.45 -22.91 -42.89
C GLU A 131 -28.94 -21.61 -43.54
N THR A 132 -28.38 -20.45 -43.17
CA THR A 132 -28.74 -19.17 -43.80
C THR A 132 -28.31 -19.10 -45.28
N ASP A 133 -27.16 -19.67 -45.64
CA ASP A 133 -26.68 -19.75 -47.01
C ASP A 133 -27.57 -20.67 -47.86
N LEU A 134 -28.05 -21.80 -47.30
CA LEU A 134 -29.03 -22.69 -47.94
C LEU A 134 -30.40 -22.01 -48.11
N ALA A 135 -30.93 -21.38 -47.07
CA ALA A 135 -32.20 -20.64 -47.13
C ALA A 135 -32.16 -19.48 -48.16
N GLN A 136 -31.00 -18.83 -48.34
CA GLN A 136 -30.79 -17.85 -49.40
C GLN A 136 -30.81 -18.49 -50.80
N GLN A 137 -30.21 -19.67 -50.99
CA GLN A 137 -30.26 -20.40 -52.26
C GLN A 137 -31.68 -20.85 -52.60
N GLU A 138 -32.43 -21.40 -51.63
CA GLU A 138 -33.84 -21.76 -51.79
C GLU A 138 -34.70 -20.55 -52.15
N LYS A 139 -34.53 -19.42 -51.45
CA LYS A 139 -35.20 -18.15 -51.78
C LYS A 139 -34.90 -17.72 -53.22
N MET A 140 -33.63 -17.73 -53.63
CA MET A 140 -33.23 -17.36 -55.01
C MET A 140 -33.86 -18.28 -56.05
N TRP A 141 -33.98 -19.58 -55.76
CA TRP A 141 -34.64 -20.55 -56.62
C TRP A 141 -36.15 -20.31 -56.72
N HIS A 142 -36.83 -20.04 -55.61
CA HIS A 142 -38.25 -19.67 -55.60
C HIS A 142 -38.51 -18.34 -56.33
N GLU A 143 -37.63 -17.33 -56.18
CA GLU A 143 -37.72 -16.08 -56.95
C GLU A 143 -37.58 -16.32 -58.46
N LEU A 144 -36.71 -17.24 -58.89
CA LEU A 144 -36.56 -17.61 -60.29
C LEU A 144 -37.82 -18.28 -60.83
N GLN A 145 -38.38 -19.26 -60.10
CA GLN A 145 -39.65 -19.91 -60.46
C GLN A 145 -40.80 -18.90 -60.56
N LEU A 146 -40.90 -17.97 -59.60
CA LEU A 146 -41.94 -16.94 -59.62
C LEU A 146 -41.81 -16.03 -60.86
N ARG A 147 -40.59 -15.67 -61.26
CA ARG A 147 -40.34 -14.91 -62.51
C ARG A 147 -40.79 -15.70 -63.75
N GLU A 148 -40.46 -16.99 -63.85
CA GLU A 148 -40.94 -17.83 -64.95
C GLU A 148 -42.47 -17.90 -65.03
N VAL A 149 -43.15 -18.07 -63.90
CA VAL A 149 -44.62 -18.11 -63.85
C VAL A 149 -45.22 -16.76 -64.26
N LEU A 150 -44.65 -15.64 -63.78
CA LEU A 150 -45.09 -14.30 -64.17
C LEU A 150 -44.86 -14.01 -65.66
N ASP A 151 -43.77 -14.49 -66.26
CA ASP A 151 -43.51 -14.33 -67.70
C ASP A 151 -44.43 -15.22 -68.56
N ARG A 152 -44.75 -16.45 -68.10
CA ARG A 152 -45.82 -17.27 -68.70
C ARG A 152 -47.18 -16.57 -68.59
N GLN A 153 -47.52 -15.96 -67.46
CA GLN A 153 -48.76 -15.20 -67.29
C GLN A 153 -48.80 -13.95 -68.19
N ARG A 154 -47.68 -13.21 -68.32
CA ARG A 154 -47.56 -12.08 -69.24
C ARG A 154 -47.80 -12.49 -70.69
N THR A 155 -47.20 -13.59 -71.14
CA THR A 155 -47.39 -14.09 -72.53
C THR A 155 -48.79 -14.65 -72.78
N LEU A 156 -49.47 -15.19 -71.77
CA LEU A 156 -50.89 -15.54 -71.88
C LEU A 156 -51.78 -14.29 -71.92
N ASN A 157 -51.50 -13.27 -71.11
CA ASN A 157 -52.22 -12.00 -71.12
C ASN A 157 -52.07 -11.25 -72.45
N THR A 158 -50.88 -11.22 -73.05
CA THR A 158 -50.70 -10.58 -74.38
C THR A 158 -51.46 -11.32 -75.48
N LYS A 159 -51.48 -12.66 -75.46
CA LYS A 159 -52.32 -13.47 -76.36
C LYS A 159 -53.81 -13.21 -76.15
N HIS A 160 -54.26 -13.14 -74.90
CA HIS A 160 -55.66 -12.80 -74.60
C HIS A 160 -56.03 -11.40 -75.11
N GLN A 161 -55.15 -10.40 -74.92
CA GLN A 161 -55.33 -9.05 -75.48
C GLN A 161 -55.24 -8.99 -77.01
N GLN A 162 -54.58 -9.94 -77.67
CA GLN A 162 -54.61 -10.09 -79.13
C GLN A 162 -55.97 -10.64 -79.58
N LEU A 163 -56.41 -11.75 -78.98
CA LEU A 163 -57.73 -12.35 -79.25
C LEU A 163 -58.89 -11.38 -78.98
N VAL A 164 -58.83 -10.57 -77.92
CA VAL A 164 -59.84 -9.52 -77.65
C VAL A 164 -59.84 -8.46 -78.76
N ARG A 165 -58.68 -8.04 -79.26
CA ARG A 165 -58.59 -7.09 -80.38
C ARG A 165 -59.09 -7.69 -81.70
N GLU A 166 -58.72 -8.93 -82.00
CA GLU A 166 -59.22 -9.66 -83.17
C GLU A 166 -60.76 -9.82 -83.11
N MET A 167 -61.31 -10.17 -81.95
CA MET A 167 -62.76 -10.23 -81.72
C MET A 167 -63.43 -8.86 -81.84
N GLU A 168 -62.83 -7.79 -81.31
CA GLU A 168 -63.31 -6.42 -81.51
C GLU A 168 -63.25 -5.99 -82.98
N GLU A 169 -62.23 -6.40 -83.74
CA GLU A 169 -62.11 -6.13 -85.18
C GLU A 169 -63.20 -6.87 -85.97
N ILE A 170 -63.39 -8.17 -85.71
CA ILE A 170 -64.50 -8.96 -86.28
C ILE A 170 -65.86 -8.33 -85.90
N GLN A 171 -66.01 -7.86 -84.67
CA GLN A 171 -67.25 -7.22 -84.21
C GLN A 171 -67.47 -5.86 -84.89
N LYS A 172 -66.42 -5.05 -85.10
CA LYS A 172 -66.46 -3.81 -85.89
C LYS A 172 -66.75 -4.08 -87.38
N GLU A 173 -66.22 -5.17 -87.94
CA GLU A 173 -66.56 -5.61 -89.30
C GLU A 173 -68.02 -6.04 -89.41
N GLN A 174 -68.54 -6.79 -88.42
CA GLN A 174 -69.97 -7.13 -88.34
C GLN A 174 -70.86 -5.90 -88.15
N GLU A 175 -70.44 -4.91 -87.35
CA GLU A 175 -71.14 -3.63 -87.21
C GLU A 175 -71.10 -2.81 -88.51
N GLN A 176 -69.98 -2.79 -89.25
CA GLN A 176 -69.91 -2.17 -90.58
C GLN A 176 -70.76 -2.90 -91.61
N GLN A 177 -70.87 -4.23 -91.51
CA GLN A 177 -71.78 -5.02 -92.34
C GLN A 177 -73.25 -4.72 -92.00
N GLN A 178 -73.61 -4.59 -90.71
CA GLN A 178 -74.94 -4.16 -90.28
C GLN A 178 -75.24 -2.69 -90.60
N GLN A 179 -74.22 -1.83 -90.72
CA GLN A 179 -74.37 -0.46 -91.24
C GLN A 179 -74.57 -0.40 -92.77
N ARG A 180 -74.17 -1.44 -93.52
CA ARG A 180 -74.53 -1.54 -94.96
C ARG A 180 -76.03 -1.81 -95.17
N ASP A 181 -76.69 -2.50 -94.24
CA ASP A 181 -78.14 -2.79 -94.31
C ASP A 181 -79.04 -1.72 -93.66
N LYS A 182 -78.48 -0.61 -93.16
CA LYS A 182 -79.25 0.48 -92.52
C LYS A 182 -78.93 1.88 -93.06
N ARG A 183 -78.97 2.03 -94.38
CA ARG A 183 -79.21 3.35 -95.01
C ARG A 183 -80.70 3.68 -95.01
N GLY A 184 -81.20 4.25 -93.90
CA GLY A 184 -82.63 4.60 -93.77
C GLY A 184 -82.94 5.57 -92.62
N GLY A 185 -82.54 6.84 -92.76
CA GLY A 185 -82.85 7.93 -91.81
C GLY A 185 -81.96 7.96 -90.56
N GLY A 186 -81.71 9.12 -89.92
CA GLY A 186 -82.12 10.48 -90.31
C GLY A 186 -82.23 11.44 -89.12
N GLY A 187 -81.20 12.27 -88.92
CA GLY A 187 -81.31 13.56 -88.21
C GLY A 187 -81.07 13.62 -86.69
N SER A 188 -80.33 14.66 -86.27
CA SER A 188 -80.69 15.63 -85.20
C SER A 188 -79.56 16.02 -84.21
N CYS A 189 -78.99 17.21 -84.45
CA CYS A 189 -78.65 18.31 -83.51
C CYS A 189 -78.18 18.08 -82.04
N GLY A 190 -77.10 18.77 -81.64
CA GLY A 190 -76.83 19.22 -80.25
C GLY A 190 -75.45 18.79 -79.68
N ARG A 191 -74.35 19.53 -79.79
CA ARG A 191 -73.95 20.87 -79.25
C ARG A 191 -73.69 20.92 -77.72
N ARG A 192 -72.39 20.75 -77.36
CA ARG A 192 -71.66 21.20 -76.14
C ARG A 192 -72.17 20.74 -74.75
N HIS A 193 -71.31 20.11 -73.95
CA HIS A 193 -70.56 20.75 -72.84
C HIS A 193 -69.69 19.73 -72.07
N SER A 194 -68.51 20.14 -71.58
CA SER A 194 -67.79 19.44 -70.52
C SER A 194 -68.44 19.70 -69.16
N PRO A 195 -68.47 18.69 -68.28
CA PRO A 195 -67.85 18.82 -66.94
C PRO A 195 -66.82 17.69 -66.73
N SER A 196 -65.63 17.97 -66.19
CA SER A 196 -65.38 18.14 -64.74
C SER A 196 -65.73 16.90 -63.92
N PHE A 197 -64.68 16.15 -63.58
CA PHE A 197 -64.48 15.39 -62.34
C PHE A 197 -65.66 15.36 -61.35
N PHE A 198 -66.26 14.19 -61.17
CA PHE A 198 -66.59 13.59 -59.86
C PHE A 198 -67.04 12.14 -60.12
N ILE A 199 -66.11 11.18 -60.08
CA ILE A 199 -66.48 9.77 -59.93
C ILE A 199 -66.61 9.49 -58.45
N GLU A 200 -67.85 9.20 -58.08
CA GLU A 200 -68.31 8.82 -56.75
C GLU A 200 -67.49 7.64 -56.22
N LYS A 201 -66.90 7.81 -55.02
CA LYS A 201 -66.26 6.71 -54.30
C LYS A 201 -67.36 5.77 -53.80
N VAL A 202 -67.70 4.77 -54.61
CA VAL A 202 -68.46 3.62 -54.13
C VAL A 202 -67.65 2.96 -53.02
N PHE A 203 -68.10 3.18 -51.78
CA PHE A 203 -67.66 2.36 -50.65
C PHE A 203 -68.07 0.93 -50.94
N LEU A 204 -67.10 0.09 -51.32
CA LEU A 204 -67.24 -1.33 -51.08
C LEU A 204 -67.46 -1.49 -49.57
N PRO A 205 -68.54 -2.16 -49.12
CA PRO A 205 -68.64 -2.51 -47.73
C PRO A 205 -67.41 -3.34 -47.37
N SER A 206 -66.78 -2.99 -46.26
CA SER A 206 -65.76 -3.81 -45.62
C SER A 206 -66.24 -5.26 -45.61
N GLY A 207 -65.37 -6.18 -46.04
CA GLY A 207 -65.64 -7.62 -45.94
C GLY A 207 -65.98 -8.02 -44.49
N PRO A 208 -66.45 -9.27 -44.28
CA PRO A 208 -66.73 -9.77 -42.94
C PRO A 208 -65.50 -9.49 -42.05
N PRO A 209 -65.69 -8.99 -40.82
CA PRO A 209 -64.58 -8.54 -39.99
C PRO A 209 -63.58 -9.68 -39.83
N ASP A 210 -62.32 -9.43 -40.18
CA ASP A 210 -61.24 -10.38 -39.99
C ASP A 210 -61.27 -10.86 -38.54
N GLN A 211 -61.27 -12.19 -38.37
CA GLN A 211 -61.17 -12.80 -37.06
C GLN A 211 -59.81 -12.43 -36.49
N CYS A 212 -59.80 -11.39 -35.66
CA CYS A 212 -58.59 -10.78 -35.12
C CYS A 212 -57.83 -11.84 -34.30
N HIS A 213 -56.80 -12.42 -34.90
CA HIS A 213 -55.90 -13.32 -34.20
C HIS A 213 -55.26 -12.56 -33.02
N THR A 214 -55.32 -13.17 -31.84
CA THR A 214 -54.93 -12.57 -30.55
C THR A 214 -53.41 -12.40 -30.37
N THR A 215 -52.65 -12.36 -31.46
CA THR A 215 -51.18 -12.51 -31.48
C THR A 215 -50.42 -11.33 -32.05
N THR A 216 -51.08 -10.31 -32.61
CA THR A 216 -50.42 -9.07 -33.07
C THR A 216 -51.17 -7.80 -32.61
N PRO A 217 -50.64 -7.02 -31.66
CA PRO A 217 -51.27 -5.78 -31.22
C PRO A 217 -51.10 -4.67 -32.26
N SER A 218 -52.15 -3.87 -32.47
CA SER A 218 -52.11 -2.76 -33.43
C SER A 218 -51.13 -1.66 -32.99
N SER A 219 -50.40 -1.11 -33.96
CA SER A 219 -49.28 -0.16 -33.76
C SER A 219 -49.68 1.20 -33.17
N HIS A 220 -50.96 1.45 -32.91
CA HIS A 220 -51.46 2.71 -32.33
C HIS A 220 -51.40 2.75 -30.80
N HIS A 221 -51.16 1.64 -30.11
CA HIS A 221 -51.13 1.64 -28.63
C HIS A 221 -49.81 2.16 -28.02
N ILE A 222 -48.68 1.98 -28.72
CA ILE A 222 -47.33 2.29 -28.20
C ILE A 222 -47.15 3.80 -27.97
N ALA A 223 -47.57 4.65 -28.91
CA ALA A 223 -47.44 6.11 -28.78
C ALA A 223 -48.22 6.68 -27.58
N ALA A 224 -49.38 6.08 -27.25
CA ALA A 224 -50.17 6.47 -26.08
C ALA A 224 -49.54 6.00 -24.76
N ILE A 225 -48.91 4.82 -24.75
CA ILE A 225 -48.16 4.31 -23.58
C ILE A 225 -46.91 5.17 -23.32
N VAL A 226 -46.11 5.46 -24.34
CA VAL A 226 -44.90 6.31 -24.19
C VAL A 226 -45.28 7.70 -23.67
N SER A 227 -46.28 8.35 -24.28
CA SER A 227 -46.82 9.66 -23.85
C SER A 227 -47.30 9.70 -22.39
N THR A 228 -47.84 8.59 -21.86
CA THR A 228 -48.33 8.53 -20.47
C THR A 228 -47.22 8.17 -19.47
N VAL A 229 -46.26 7.33 -19.85
CA VAL A 229 -45.07 6.99 -19.03
C VAL A 229 -44.14 8.19 -18.86
N GLU A 230 -43.86 8.94 -19.93
CA GLU A 230 -43.02 10.14 -19.88
C GLU A 230 -43.60 11.18 -18.91
N ARG A 231 -44.91 11.48 -19.02
CA ARG A 231 -45.59 12.47 -18.15
C ARG A 231 -45.60 12.09 -16.67
N GLN A 232 -45.59 10.81 -16.31
CA GLN A 232 -45.54 10.38 -14.90
C GLN A 232 -44.13 10.32 -14.32
N ASN A 233 -43.08 10.19 -15.13
CA ASN A 233 -41.70 10.12 -14.65
C ASN A 233 -41.06 11.49 -14.36
N CYS A 234 -41.56 12.61 -14.91
CA CYS A 234 -41.01 13.95 -14.66
C CYS A 234 -41.06 14.40 -13.18
N TYR A 235 -41.91 13.79 -12.33
CA TYR A 235 -42.14 14.24 -10.95
C TYR A 235 -41.46 13.39 -9.86
N LYS A 236 -41.02 12.16 -10.16
CA LYS A 236 -40.45 11.24 -9.16
C LYS A 236 -39.02 11.57 -8.69
N PRO A 237 -38.08 12.08 -9.51
CA PRO A 237 -36.72 12.37 -9.05
C PRO A 237 -36.70 13.41 -7.92
N ARG A 238 -37.53 14.44 -8.02
CA ARG A 238 -37.51 15.60 -7.10
C ARG A 238 -37.97 15.26 -5.67
N THR A 239 -38.81 14.24 -5.51
CA THR A 239 -39.24 13.75 -4.18
C THR A 239 -38.24 12.77 -3.55
N TYR A 240 -37.51 11.99 -4.36
CA TYR A 240 -36.43 11.14 -3.87
C TYR A 240 -35.30 11.96 -3.23
N TYR A 241 -34.75 12.94 -3.96
CA TYR A 241 -33.66 13.79 -3.45
C TYR A 241 -34.05 14.54 -2.16
N ARG A 242 -35.29 15.06 -2.06
CA ARG A 242 -35.80 15.70 -0.84
C ARG A 242 -35.91 14.74 0.36
N ARG A 243 -36.24 13.47 0.16
CA ARG A 243 -36.34 12.48 1.27
C ARG A 243 -34.99 12.04 1.81
N HIS A 244 -33.95 12.05 0.97
CA HIS A 244 -32.60 11.64 1.37
C HIS A 244 -31.68 12.82 1.74
N GLY A 245 -32.18 14.05 1.78
CA GLY A 245 -31.41 15.24 2.19
C GLY A 245 -30.34 15.68 1.18
N VAL A 246 -30.38 15.16 -0.05
CA VAL A 246 -29.43 15.48 -1.11
C VAL A 246 -30.00 16.60 -1.98
N ILE A 247 -29.21 17.64 -2.24
CA ILE A 247 -29.63 18.78 -3.06
C ILE A 247 -29.86 18.30 -4.50
N SER A 248 -31.06 18.53 -5.04
CA SER A 248 -31.39 18.07 -6.40
C SER A 248 -30.60 18.85 -7.45
N PRO A 249 -29.98 18.18 -8.45
CA PRO A 249 -29.27 18.87 -9.54
C PRO A 249 -30.13 19.88 -10.31
N MET A 250 -31.45 19.68 -10.32
CA MET A 250 -32.41 20.57 -10.97
C MET A 250 -32.68 21.87 -10.20
N ASP A 251 -32.45 21.89 -8.87
CA ASP A 251 -32.61 23.10 -8.06
C ASP A 251 -31.38 24.02 -8.16
N VAL A 252 -30.23 23.52 -8.64
CA VAL A 252 -28.98 24.29 -8.85
C VAL A 252 -29.09 25.28 -10.02
N ARG A 253 -29.98 25.06 -10.99
CA ARG A 253 -30.11 25.91 -12.20
C ARG A 253 -31.02 27.12 -12.03
N LEU A 254 -31.78 27.24 -10.94
CA LEU A 254 -32.58 28.42 -10.63
C LEU A 254 -31.82 29.30 -9.63
N GLY A 255 -30.96 30.16 -10.17
CA GLY A 255 -30.07 31.01 -9.37
C GLY A 255 -30.81 31.96 -8.44
N SER A 256 -30.47 31.92 -7.14
CA SER A 256 -30.77 32.96 -6.16
C SER A 256 -29.67 32.93 -5.08
N PRO A 257 -28.81 33.96 -4.97
CA PRO A 257 -27.69 33.92 -4.05
C PRO A 257 -28.09 34.43 -2.66
N THR A 258 -28.48 33.52 -1.76
CA THR A 258 -28.67 33.83 -0.33
C THR A 258 -27.71 33.04 0.56
N LEU A 259 -26.52 33.64 0.67
CA LEU A 259 -25.67 33.72 1.86
C LEU A 259 -26.34 33.22 3.16
N VAL A 260 -25.98 32.00 3.59
CA VAL A 260 -26.15 31.54 4.98
C VAL A 260 -24.83 30.90 5.44
N LYS A 261 -24.20 31.52 6.45
CA LYS A 261 -23.06 30.96 7.17
C LYS A 261 -23.56 29.97 8.23
N ASN A 262 -22.72 28.97 8.53
CA ASN A 262 -22.68 28.19 9.77
C ASN A 262 -23.96 27.40 10.16
N ALA A 263 -23.94 26.10 9.90
CA ALA A 263 -24.37 25.07 10.86
C ALA A 263 -23.92 23.68 10.38
N PHE A 264 -22.98 23.04 11.08
CA PHE A 264 -23.06 21.63 11.48
C PHE A 264 -21.93 21.30 12.44
N GLU A 265 -22.24 21.34 13.73
CA GLU A 265 -21.33 20.93 14.79
C GLU A 265 -21.17 19.41 14.85
N MET A 266 -19.96 19.02 15.24
CA MET A 266 -19.59 17.79 15.96
C MET A 266 -20.75 16.88 16.41
N ARG A 267 -20.80 15.65 15.86
CA ARG A 267 -21.44 14.51 16.53
C ARG A 267 -20.43 13.40 16.80
N ARG A 268 -19.67 13.51 17.90
CA ARG A 268 -18.91 12.40 18.48
C ARG A 268 -19.87 11.37 19.10
N PRO A 269 -19.64 10.06 18.94
CA PRO A 269 -20.24 9.05 19.81
C PRO A 269 -19.50 9.00 21.17
N PRO A 270 -20.14 8.47 22.23
CA PRO A 270 -19.65 8.59 23.61
C PRO A 270 -18.67 7.48 24.02
N PRO A 271 -17.78 7.74 25.00
CA PRO A 271 -17.07 6.68 25.71
C PRO A 271 -17.94 6.11 26.83
N LEU A 272 -18.01 4.77 26.94
CA LEU A 272 -18.55 4.11 28.12
C LEU A 272 -17.46 3.91 29.17
N LEU A 273 -17.71 4.47 30.35
CA LEU A 273 -17.11 4.11 31.65
C LEU A 273 -17.51 2.64 31.98
N THR A 274 -16.90 1.82 32.85
CA THR A 274 -15.95 1.94 34.00
C THR A 274 -15.53 0.47 34.31
N ASN A 275 -14.46 0.06 35.01
CA ASN A 275 -14.01 0.38 36.37
C ASN A 275 -12.67 -0.36 36.70
N LEU A 276 -11.82 0.23 37.56
CA LEU A 276 -11.16 -0.32 38.79
C LEU A 276 -10.73 -1.81 38.84
N SER A 277 -9.60 -2.26 39.42
CA SER A 277 -8.50 -1.68 40.23
C SER A 277 -7.31 -2.66 40.17
N SER A 278 -6.04 -2.26 40.40
CA SER A 278 -5.46 -2.14 41.76
C SER A 278 -4.05 -1.53 41.70
N SER A 279 -3.66 -0.82 42.77
CA SER A 279 -2.35 -0.17 42.89
C SER A 279 -1.79 -0.35 44.31
N SER A 280 -0.50 -0.71 44.41
CA SER A 280 0.35 -0.63 45.59
C SER A 280 1.80 -0.97 45.20
N LEU A 281 2.87 -0.47 45.81
CA LEU A 281 3.07 0.67 46.72
C LEU A 281 4.56 1.11 46.59
N LEU A 282 4.83 2.40 46.78
CA LEU A 282 6.18 3.01 46.99
C LEU A 282 6.62 2.79 48.48
N PRO A 283 7.82 3.20 49.00
CA PRO A 283 8.63 4.37 48.58
C PRO A 283 10.18 4.38 48.80
N GLY A 284 10.80 5.50 48.36
CA GLY A 284 12.04 6.12 48.88
C GLY A 284 13.33 5.91 48.06
N GLU A 285 14.46 6.59 48.30
CA GLU A 285 14.84 7.95 48.82
C GLU A 285 16.36 8.14 48.50
N MET A 286 17.04 9.31 48.52
CA MET A 286 16.70 10.69 48.91
C MET A 286 17.43 11.77 48.06
N VAL A 287 17.06 13.03 48.30
CA VAL A 287 17.67 14.35 47.99
C VAL A 287 19.20 14.48 48.18
N THR A 288 19.88 15.23 47.29
CA THR A 288 20.82 16.31 47.69
C THR A 288 21.12 17.28 46.55
N THR A 289 20.94 18.57 46.83
CA THR A 289 21.36 19.70 45.97
C THR A 289 22.65 20.30 46.53
N THR A 290 23.61 20.68 45.68
CA THR A 290 24.71 21.58 46.08
C THR A 290 25.07 22.57 44.99
N THR A 291 25.46 23.77 45.43
CA THR A 291 25.63 24.98 44.61
C THR A 291 27.05 25.52 44.75
N LYS A 292 27.73 25.84 43.63
CA LYS A 292 28.85 26.81 43.49
C LYS A 292 29.18 26.92 41.99
N ARG A 293 29.22 28.07 41.30
CA ARG A 293 29.71 29.46 41.56
C ARG A 293 31.20 29.62 41.18
N GLY A 294 31.47 30.47 40.18
CA GLY A 294 32.81 30.87 39.71
C GLY A 294 33.30 30.04 38.50
N GLY A 295 33.91 30.64 37.47
CA GLY A 295 34.19 32.06 37.26
C GLY A 295 34.66 32.34 35.82
N CYS A 296 34.71 33.62 35.44
CA CYS A 296 35.22 34.06 34.16
C CYS A 296 36.76 33.92 34.11
N GLY A 297 37.30 33.47 32.98
CA GLY A 297 38.73 33.43 32.72
C GLY A 297 38.99 33.43 31.22
N HIS A 298 39.43 34.57 30.69
CA HIS A 298 40.07 34.62 29.37
C HIS A 298 41.36 33.79 29.42
N GLU A 299 41.62 32.99 28.40
CA GLU A 299 42.99 32.90 27.89
C GLU A 299 43.00 32.55 26.40
N SER A 300 43.78 33.31 25.64
CA SER A 300 43.87 33.21 24.18
C SER A 300 45.18 32.53 23.81
N PHE A 301 45.12 31.28 23.36
CA PHE A 301 46.28 30.65 22.71
C PHE A 301 45.98 30.27 21.27
N SER A 302 46.63 31.03 20.37
CA SER A 302 46.65 30.78 18.95
C SER A 302 47.56 29.59 18.62
N ARG A 303 47.00 28.55 17.98
CA ARG A 303 47.77 27.71 17.06
C ARG A 303 46.97 27.46 15.79
N LYS A 304 47.59 27.81 14.67
CA LYS A 304 47.08 27.53 13.32
C LYS A 304 47.14 26.03 13.06
N GLU A 305 46.04 25.44 12.62
CA GLU A 305 46.03 24.45 11.55
C GLU A 305 44.60 24.33 10.99
N GLY A 306 44.48 24.13 9.68
CA GLY A 306 43.24 24.39 8.95
C GLY A 306 42.22 23.26 9.09
N ILE A 307 41.07 23.55 9.70
CA ILE A 307 39.87 22.69 9.63
C ILE A 307 38.72 23.52 9.06
N ILE A 308 38.11 23.03 7.98
CA ILE A 308 36.99 23.65 7.29
C ILE A 308 35.76 23.67 8.22
N PRO A 309 35.08 24.81 8.42
CA PRO A 309 33.94 24.87 9.33
C PRO A 309 32.75 24.10 8.75
N LEU A 310 32.40 22.99 9.39
CA LEU A 310 31.24 22.17 9.05
C LEU A 310 29.96 22.98 9.30
N GLN A 311 29.29 23.45 8.24
CA GLN A 311 28.05 24.22 8.39
C GLN A 311 26.96 23.37 9.05
N ARG A 312 26.45 23.87 10.17
CA ARG A 312 25.31 23.32 10.90
C ARG A 312 24.04 23.55 10.08
N LEU A 313 23.64 22.55 9.29
CA LEU A 313 22.39 22.56 8.51
C LEU A 313 21.16 22.59 9.43
N THR A 314 20.76 23.78 9.88
CA THR A 314 19.42 24.06 10.38
C THR A 314 18.47 24.16 9.19
N VAL A 315 17.69 23.10 8.95
CA VAL A 315 16.71 23.04 7.86
C VAL A 315 15.49 23.90 8.21
N ASN A 316 15.49 25.14 7.73
CA ASN A 316 14.30 25.99 7.75
C ASN A 316 13.41 25.61 6.57
N SER A 317 12.30 24.95 6.85
CA SER A 317 11.29 24.55 5.84
C SER A 317 10.31 25.69 5.60
N SER A 318 10.45 26.43 4.50
CA SER A 318 9.50 27.48 4.11
C SER A 318 9.16 27.45 2.62
N THR A 319 7.89 27.15 2.35
CA THR A 319 7.07 27.67 1.22
C THR A 319 7.68 27.70 -0.19
N ALA A 320 7.23 26.75 -1.02
CA ALA A 320 7.10 26.93 -2.46
C ALA A 320 5.67 26.54 -2.89
N THR A 321 4.96 27.48 -3.50
CA THR A 321 3.55 27.38 -3.93
C THR A 321 3.44 26.89 -5.38
N GLY A 322 2.36 26.17 -5.70
CA GLY A 322 1.84 26.08 -7.07
C GLY A 322 2.56 25.13 -8.03
N GLY A 323 2.32 23.82 -7.88
CA GLY A 323 2.75 22.81 -8.85
C GLY A 323 2.03 21.49 -8.66
N SER A 324 0.82 21.37 -9.21
CA SER A 324 0.04 20.13 -9.12
C SER A 324 0.67 19.03 -9.99
N GLY A 325 0.86 17.83 -9.43
CA GLY A 325 1.22 16.63 -10.21
C GLY A 325 2.69 16.18 -10.20
N ARG A 326 3.36 16.13 -9.04
CA ARG A 326 4.42 15.12 -8.66
C ARG A 326 5.07 15.47 -7.31
N VAL A 327 4.40 15.17 -6.19
CA VAL A 327 4.94 15.40 -4.82
C VAL A 327 5.70 14.18 -4.26
N VAL A 328 5.68 13.04 -4.98
CA VAL A 328 6.17 11.75 -4.47
C VAL A 328 7.68 11.53 -4.72
N THR A 329 8.35 10.88 -3.76
CA THR A 329 9.74 10.34 -3.76
C THR A 329 10.93 11.21 -3.32
N ASN A 330 10.83 12.54 -3.25
CA ASN A 330 11.99 13.37 -2.85
C ASN A 330 12.52 13.05 -1.44
N SER A 331 11.66 12.68 -0.49
CA SER A 331 12.07 12.27 0.86
C SER A 331 12.86 10.96 0.90
N ALA A 332 12.41 9.92 0.20
CA ALA A 332 13.07 8.60 0.20
C ALA A 332 14.45 8.63 -0.48
N ARG A 333 14.58 9.37 -1.58
CA ARG A 333 15.87 9.59 -2.26
C ARG A 333 16.84 10.42 -1.40
N HIS A 334 16.33 11.40 -0.67
CA HIS A 334 17.13 12.20 0.27
C HIS A 334 17.58 11.38 1.49
N LEU A 335 16.67 10.64 2.15
CA LEU A 335 16.99 9.76 3.27
C LEU A 335 18.04 8.71 2.89
N SER A 336 17.90 8.05 1.74
CA SER A 336 18.88 7.08 1.27
C SER A 336 20.24 7.72 0.91
N ALA A 337 20.27 8.97 0.43
CA ALA A 337 21.52 9.72 0.26
C ALA A 337 22.19 10.06 1.62
N LEU A 338 21.42 10.51 2.62
CA LEU A 338 21.92 10.75 3.98
C LEU A 338 22.47 9.47 4.62
N CYS A 339 21.75 8.35 4.54
CA CYS A 339 22.20 7.04 5.01
C CYS A 339 23.53 6.62 4.36
N ARG A 340 23.73 6.88 3.06
CA ARG A 340 25.00 6.60 2.37
C ARG A 340 26.13 7.53 2.83
N SER A 341 25.86 8.84 3.01
CA SER A 341 26.87 9.79 3.51
C SER A 341 27.36 9.37 4.89
N LEU A 342 26.42 9.12 5.80
CA LEU A 342 26.71 8.79 7.18
C LEU A 342 27.39 7.42 7.33
N LEU A 343 27.11 6.48 6.43
CA LEU A 343 27.84 5.21 6.36
C LEU A 343 29.31 5.40 5.92
N ARG A 344 29.60 6.33 5.00
CA ARG A 344 31.00 6.68 4.65
C ARG A 344 31.73 7.30 5.83
N GLU A 345 31.08 8.20 6.57
CA GLU A 345 31.64 8.80 7.80
C GLU A 345 31.98 7.73 8.85
N ILE A 346 31.10 6.75 9.07
CA ILE A 346 31.37 5.62 9.99
C ILE A 346 32.54 4.76 9.50
N LEU A 347 32.67 4.52 8.19
CA LEU A 347 33.80 3.77 7.63
C LEU A 347 35.12 4.55 7.78
N GLN A 348 35.09 5.87 7.65
CA GLN A 348 36.25 6.73 7.88
C GLN A 348 36.67 6.74 9.36
N LEU A 349 35.74 6.95 10.30
CA LEU A 349 36.02 6.85 11.74
C LEU A 349 36.59 5.47 12.12
N ARG A 350 36.12 4.38 11.49
CA ARG A 350 36.69 3.04 11.65
C ARG A 350 38.11 2.88 11.10
N LYS A 351 38.47 3.63 10.04
CA LYS A 351 39.84 3.66 9.50
C LYS A 351 40.75 4.41 10.46
N GLU A 352 40.37 5.62 10.87
CA GLU A 352 41.10 6.45 11.84
C GLU A 352 41.31 5.69 13.17
N TYR A 353 40.29 5.02 13.69
CA TYR A 353 40.42 4.19 14.90
C TYR A 353 41.49 3.09 14.75
N ARG A 354 41.58 2.43 13.58
CA ARG A 354 42.60 1.42 13.31
C ARG A 354 44.00 2.03 13.21
N GLU A 355 44.13 3.20 12.59
CA GLU A 355 45.39 3.95 12.49
C GLU A 355 45.92 4.32 13.88
N TYR A 356 45.06 4.81 14.77
CA TYR A 356 45.42 5.03 16.18
C TYR A 356 45.71 3.73 16.95
N THR A 357 45.00 2.63 16.66
CA THR A 357 45.29 1.31 17.24
C THR A 357 46.67 0.82 16.80
N THR A 358 47.10 1.06 15.55
CA THR A 358 48.45 0.72 15.10
C THR A 358 49.51 1.65 15.69
N ALA A 359 49.23 2.95 15.82
CA ALA A 359 50.14 3.91 16.46
C ALA A 359 50.39 3.61 17.95
N LEU A 360 49.46 2.95 18.63
CA LEU A 360 49.63 2.52 20.02
C LEU A 360 50.76 1.48 20.22
N ASN A 361 51.22 0.82 19.15
CA ASN A 361 52.36 -0.11 19.19
C ASN A 361 53.72 0.59 18.99
N ASP A 362 53.74 1.88 18.66
CA ASP A 362 54.96 2.65 18.48
C ASP A 362 55.38 3.29 19.81
N PRO A 363 56.56 2.95 20.37
CA PRO A 363 57.02 3.49 21.65
C PRO A 363 57.38 4.99 21.61
N SER A 364 57.44 5.60 20.42
CA SER A 364 57.74 7.03 20.26
C SER A 364 56.50 7.96 20.39
N VAL A 365 55.30 7.39 20.38
CA VAL A 365 54.04 8.14 20.35
C VAL A 365 53.45 8.30 21.76
N ASP A 366 52.86 9.46 22.07
CA ASP A 366 52.14 9.68 23.32
C ASP A 366 50.89 8.78 23.40
N SER A 367 51.05 7.66 24.10
CA SER A 367 49.99 6.66 24.32
C SER A 367 48.77 7.23 25.05
N VAL A 368 48.92 8.30 25.84
CA VAL A 368 47.81 8.96 26.56
C VAL A 368 47.00 9.82 25.59
N GLU A 369 47.64 10.60 24.71
CA GLU A 369 46.91 11.34 23.67
C GLU A 369 46.24 10.37 22.67
N VAL A 370 46.93 9.34 22.19
CA VAL A 370 46.33 8.33 21.30
C VAL A 370 45.11 7.67 21.96
N SER A 371 45.22 7.25 23.22
CA SER A 371 44.10 6.68 23.98
C SER A 371 42.93 7.67 24.14
N ARG A 372 43.22 8.97 24.28
CA ARG A 372 42.19 10.03 24.33
C ARG A 372 41.50 10.20 22.98
N ARG A 373 42.23 10.18 21.87
CA ARG A 373 41.68 10.22 20.50
C ARG A 373 40.81 9.02 20.20
N MET A 374 41.27 7.80 20.53
CA MET A 374 40.52 6.56 20.35
C MET A 374 39.17 6.60 21.09
N ARG A 375 39.13 7.06 22.34
CA ARG A 375 37.88 7.24 23.09
C ARG A 375 36.93 8.24 22.42
N SER A 376 37.44 9.37 21.92
CA SER A 376 36.62 10.34 21.16
C SER A 376 36.00 9.70 19.92
N ILE A 377 36.81 8.99 19.12
CA ILE A 377 36.37 8.32 17.90
C ILE A 377 35.31 7.25 18.21
N MET A 378 35.45 6.48 19.30
CA MET A 378 34.40 5.56 19.74
C MET A 378 33.09 6.28 20.04
N THR A 379 33.12 7.38 20.81
CA THR A 379 31.88 8.13 21.13
C THR A 379 31.22 8.74 19.89
N ASP A 380 32.01 9.21 18.91
CA ASP A 380 31.47 9.70 17.64
C ASP A 380 30.94 8.57 16.75
N LEU A 381 31.61 7.41 16.72
CA LEU A 381 31.15 6.22 16.00
C LEU A 381 29.82 5.73 16.57
N ASP A 382 29.68 5.61 17.88
CA ASP A 382 28.42 5.21 18.53
C ASP A 382 27.30 6.20 18.22
N ARG A 383 27.57 7.50 18.32
CA ARG A 383 26.62 8.57 17.96
C ARG A 383 26.16 8.45 16.51
N LYS A 384 27.09 8.24 15.57
CA LYS A 384 26.78 8.06 14.14
C LYS A 384 26.00 6.77 13.90
N VAL A 385 26.36 5.65 14.52
CA VAL A 385 25.61 4.39 14.42
C VAL A 385 24.17 4.55 14.93
N HIS A 386 23.93 5.30 16.01
CA HIS A 386 22.59 5.62 16.46
C HIS A 386 21.82 6.50 15.46
N GLN A 387 22.46 7.51 14.88
CA GLN A 387 21.87 8.31 13.79
C GLN A 387 21.51 7.44 12.56
N LEU A 388 22.36 6.48 12.17
CA LEU A 388 22.07 5.56 11.06
C LEU A 388 20.86 4.66 11.36
N ARG A 389 20.76 4.12 12.58
CA ARG A 389 19.60 3.31 13.01
C ARG A 389 18.31 4.13 12.96
N SER A 390 18.33 5.36 13.47
CA SER A 390 17.18 6.27 13.44
C SER A 390 16.75 6.62 12.01
N LEU A 391 17.68 6.95 11.12
CA LEU A 391 17.38 7.24 9.71
C LEU A 391 16.82 6.02 8.97
N ARG A 392 17.33 4.81 9.25
CA ARG A 392 16.76 3.57 8.67
C ARG A 392 15.36 3.26 9.18
N GLN A 393 15.06 3.55 10.45
CA GLN A 393 13.71 3.42 10.99
C GLN A 393 12.74 4.41 10.33
N GLN A 394 13.16 5.66 10.11
CA GLN A 394 12.38 6.64 9.35
C GLN A 394 12.19 6.23 7.88
N GLN A 395 13.22 5.65 7.24
CA GLN A 395 13.11 5.13 5.88
C GLN A 395 12.05 4.02 5.79
N ALA A 396 12.08 3.03 6.70
CA ALA A 396 11.07 1.97 6.75
C ALA A 396 9.65 2.54 6.91
N GLN A 397 9.45 3.50 7.83
CA GLN A 397 8.14 4.17 8.01
C GLN A 397 7.67 4.95 6.76
N VAL A 398 8.58 5.44 5.92
CA VAL A 398 8.22 6.08 4.64
C VAL A 398 7.88 5.03 3.58
N GLU A 399 8.62 3.92 3.53
CA GLU A 399 8.34 2.80 2.62
C GLU A 399 7.00 2.12 2.94
N ASP A 400 6.65 1.93 4.21
CA ASP A 400 5.35 1.40 4.62
C ASP A 400 4.19 2.35 4.29
N LYS A 401 4.40 3.67 4.41
CA LYS A 401 3.41 4.67 3.97
C LYS A 401 3.23 4.71 2.46
N LEU A 402 4.29 4.48 1.68
CA LEU A 402 4.19 4.37 0.22
C LEU A 402 3.41 3.11 -0.17
N ARG A 403 3.71 1.95 0.43
CA ARG A 403 2.93 0.72 0.21
C ARG A 403 1.45 0.89 0.55
N LEU A 404 1.13 1.55 1.67
CA LEU A 404 -0.25 1.84 2.03
C LEU A 404 -0.93 2.77 1.01
N HIS A 405 -0.21 3.74 0.46
CA HIS A 405 -0.72 4.60 -0.61
C HIS A 405 -0.98 3.82 -1.91
N ASP A 406 -0.06 2.93 -2.31
CA ASP A 406 -0.20 2.09 -3.49
C ASP A 406 -1.44 1.17 -3.37
N VAL A 407 -1.65 0.53 -2.21
CA VAL A 407 -2.85 -0.27 -1.91
C VAL A 407 -4.13 0.58 -1.94
N LEU A 408 -4.10 1.81 -1.41
CA LEU A 408 -5.26 2.71 -1.50
C LEU A 408 -5.56 3.15 -2.94
N MET A 409 -4.55 3.26 -3.80
CA MET A 409 -4.73 3.55 -5.23
C MET A 409 -5.30 2.35 -5.99
N GLU A 410 -4.93 1.12 -5.62
CA GLU A 410 -5.50 -0.12 -6.15
C GLU A 410 -6.99 -0.25 -5.78
N ILE A 411 -7.33 -0.07 -4.49
CA ILE A 411 -8.73 -0.03 -4.02
C ILE A 411 -9.55 1.06 -4.74
N ALA A 412 -8.95 2.24 -5.00
CA ALA A 412 -9.63 3.29 -5.76
C ALA A 412 -9.87 2.90 -7.23
N ALA A 413 -8.94 2.18 -7.86
CA ALA A 413 -9.11 1.67 -9.22
C ALA A 413 -10.16 0.56 -9.30
N GLU A 414 -10.20 -0.36 -8.34
CA GLU A 414 -11.25 -1.39 -8.21
C GLU A 414 -12.62 -0.76 -8.02
N ASN A 415 -12.75 0.23 -7.14
CA ASN A 415 -14.02 0.95 -6.95
C ASN A 415 -14.49 1.65 -8.23
N ASN A 416 -13.59 2.33 -8.96
CA ASN A 416 -13.92 2.95 -10.24
C ASN A 416 -14.38 1.91 -11.29
N TYR A 417 -13.77 0.71 -11.29
CA TYR A 417 -14.16 -0.40 -12.17
C TYR A 417 -15.54 -0.95 -11.80
N CYS A 418 -15.83 -1.12 -10.52
CA CYS A 418 -17.17 -1.48 -10.04
C CYS A 418 -18.21 -0.41 -10.40
N GLU A 419 -17.91 0.88 -10.22
CA GLU A 419 -18.78 1.99 -10.63
C GLU A 419 -19.05 2.00 -12.14
N ALA A 420 -18.06 1.64 -12.97
CA ALA A 420 -18.23 1.47 -14.40
C ALA A 420 -19.16 0.29 -14.73
N ILE A 421 -18.94 -0.90 -14.16
CA ILE A 421 -19.85 -2.06 -14.33
C ILE A 421 -21.27 -1.72 -13.89
N TYR A 422 -21.45 -1.06 -12.73
CA TYR A 422 -22.78 -0.66 -12.27
C TYR A 422 -23.43 0.36 -13.22
N SER A 423 -22.64 1.22 -13.87
CA SER A 423 -23.14 2.14 -14.90
C SER A 423 -23.59 1.39 -16.14
N ASP A 424 -22.77 0.48 -16.67
CA ASP A 424 -23.08 -0.34 -17.86
C ASP A 424 -24.32 -1.22 -17.62
N LEU A 425 -24.43 -1.86 -16.45
CA LEU A 425 -25.62 -2.63 -16.06
C LEU A 425 -26.87 -1.75 -15.96
N LEU A 426 -26.74 -0.52 -15.46
CA LEU A 426 -27.85 0.44 -15.40
C LEU A 426 -28.22 0.98 -16.79
N GLU A 427 -27.32 1.00 -17.76
CA GLU A 427 -27.65 1.30 -19.16
C GLU A 427 -28.35 0.12 -19.83
N LEU A 428 -27.84 -1.12 -19.67
CA LEU A 428 -28.46 -2.33 -20.21
C LEU A 428 -29.87 -2.60 -19.67
N ILE A 429 -30.16 -2.23 -18.41
CA ILE A 429 -31.50 -2.34 -17.82
C ILE A 429 -32.46 -1.24 -18.34
N ARG A 430 -31.94 -0.18 -18.99
CA ARG A 430 -32.74 0.93 -19.55
C ARG A 430 -32.99 0.80 -21.06
N SER A 431 -32.17 0.02 -21.78
CA SER A 431 -32.34 -0.33 -23.19
C SER A 431 -33.37 -1.44 -23.39
#